data_AF-A0AAV6GEK7-F1
#
_entry.id   AF-A0AAV6GEK7-F1
#
_cell.length_a   1.000
_cell.length_b   1.000
_cell.length_c   1.000
_cell.angle_alpha   90.00
_cell.angle_beta   90.00
_cell.angle_gamma   90.00
#
_symmetry.space_group_name_H-M   'P 1'
#
loop_
_entity.id
_entity.type
_entity.pdbx_description
1 polymer ?
#
loop_
_entity_poly.entity_id
_entity_poly.type
_entity_poly.pdbx_seq_one_letter_code
_entity_poly.pdbx_strand_id
1 'polypeptide(L)'
;MNGTSFDDARVKAAIRQTLSDSIFQYTAYPTDHHILQVVEALVGKFPCLKEPGSFSGMYGWQQSLKTRMSNFRRMLKSRNISCPEIEVNFLKRKDSSNQAPAKNIKRPKRAEVNYLPPFPVGETKEGLEKERLDLLYEVKKKHNERTITAKMAKTFAIRRLEVVHDGPSVQEFIERWPGLFREDQVKEEFRRITAIPLEATFLGKLDHYTPQLLKVMRAKGGVAGSKICPILDTLCQLHSIDQQRDAVICSLMEYFGENNDELFLKCQENDRSSQSQTMKVLLVYSQDDPVDPVDVALVIDGTEVLTKLENKTKACILLMGLIYALNLEYPPKLKNTFDAFQKIFLELEPKRLLNKVQTLRNKLLT
;
A
#
# COMPACT_ATOMS: atom_id res chain seq x y z
N MET A 1 1.11 41.06 -11.43
CA MET A 1 -0.25 41.60 -11.21
C MET A 1 -0.49 41.68 -9.72
N ASN A 2 -0.78 42.90 -9.24
CA ASN A 2 -0.85 43.25 -7.82
C ASN A 2 -2.00 42.54 -7.11
N GLY A 3 -1.66 41.71 -6.10
CA GLY A 3 -2.15 41.76 -4.71
C GLY A 3 -3.62 41.93 -4.33
N THR A 4 -4.59 42.03 -5.23
CA THR A 4 -6.01 42.08 -4.85
C THR A 4 -6.51 40.69 -4.53
N SER A 5 -6.88 40.49 -3.26
CA SER A 5 -7.59 39.28 -2.81
C SER A 5 -8.86 39.10 -3.64
N PHE A 6 -8.97 37.95 -4.29
CA PHE A 6 -10.17 37.59 -5.04
C PHE A 6 -11.28 37.20 -4.06
N ASP A 7 -12.40 37.92 -4.07
CA ASP A 7 -13.51 37.68 -3.13
C ASP A 7 -14.90 37.52 -3.77
N ASP A 8 -14.95 36.94 -4.96
CA ASP A 8 -16.24 36.53 -5.54
C ASP A 8 -16.68 35.17 -4.97
N ALA A 9 -17.71 35.20 -4.12
CA ALA A 9 -18.27 34.01 -3.48
C ALA A 9 -18.83 32.97 -4.49
N ARG A 10 -19.39 33.42 -5.62
CA ARG A 10 -19.95 32.53 -6.66
C ARG A 10 -18.83 31.81 -7.41
N VAL A 11 -17.80 32.53 -7.81
CA VAL A 11 -16.64 31.93 -8.49
C VAL A 11 -15.90 30.98 -7.54
N LYS A 12 -15.70 31.38 -6.27
CA LYS A 12 -15.13 30.48 -5.26
C LYS A 12 -15.97 29.21 -5.10
N ALA A 13 -17.30 29.30 -5.15
CA ALA A 13 -18.18 28.13 -5.08
C ALA A 13 -18.07 27.23 -6.32
N ALA A 14 -17.99 27.81 -7.51
CA ALA A 14 -17.78 27.07 -8.76
C ALA A 14 -16.43 26.34 -8.78
N ILE A 15 -15.35 27.01 -8.36
CA ILE A 15 -14.02 26.40 -8.23
C ILE A 15 -14.09 25.20 -7.28
N ARG A 16 -14.72 25.35 -6.10
CA ARG A 16 -14.90 24.23 -5.17
C ARG A 16 -15.70 23.09 -5.77
N GLN A 17 -16.73 23.37 -6.57
CA GLN A 17 -17.52 22.36 -7.27
C GLN A 17 -16.63 21.56 -8.23
N THR A 18 -15.97 22.23 -9.16
CA THR A 18 -15.10 21.58 -10.15
C THR A 18 -13.98 20.77 -9.50
N LEU A 19 -13.36 21.30 -8.44
CA LEU A 19 -12.33 20.58 -7.69
C LEU A 19 -12.90 19.35 -6.99
N SER A 20 -14.05 19.45 -6.32
CA SER A 20 -14.67 18.29 -5.68
C SER A 20 -15.07 17.22 -6.68
N ASP A 21 -15.62 17.59 -7.83
CA ASP A 21 -15.98 16.63 -8.87
C ASP A 21 -14.73 15.94 -9.43
N SER A 22 -13.66 16.71 -9.64
CA SER A 22 -12.37 16.15 -10.08
C SER A 22 -11.76 15.22 -9.03
N ILE A 23 -11.74 15.62 -7.75
CA ILE A 23 -11.25 14.77 -6.65
C ILE A 23 -12.07 13.48 -6.57
N PHE A 24 -13.39 13.58 -6.72
CA PHE A 24 -14.29 12.44 -6.61
C PHE A 24 -14.08 11.40 -7.71
N GLN A 25 -13.60 11.79 -8.90
CA GLN A 25 -13.19 10.84 -9.94
C GLN A 25 -12.05 9.93 -9.48
N TYR A 26 -11.22 10.39 -8.53
CA TYR A 26 -10.12 9.60 -7.97
C TYR A 26 -10.52 8.88 -6.68
N THR A 27 -11.21 9.55 -5.75
CA THR A 27 -11.66 8.96 -4.47
C THR A 27 -12.85 9.69 -3.85
N ALA A 28 -13.79 8.93 -3.28
CA ALA A 28 -14.86 9.50 -2.47
C ALA A 28 -14.36 10.01 -1.09
N TYR A 29 -13.23 9.50 -0.59
CA TYR A 29 -12.66 9.77 0.73
C TYR A 29 -11.23 10.34 0.66
N PRO A 30 -11.04 11.55 0.11
CA PRO A 30 -9.72 12.15 0.06
C PRO A 30 -9.15 12.39 1.47
N THR A 31 -7.87 12.07 1.64
CA THR A 31 -7.14 12.31 2.90
C THR A 31 -6.86 13.80 3.08
N ASP A 32 -6.48 14.20 4.29
CA ASP A 32 -5.99 15.56 4.56
C ASP A 32 -4.83 15.96 3.63
N HIS A 33 -3.95 15.01 3.31
CA HIS A 33 -2.79 15.25 2.46
C HIS A 33 -3.21 15.47 0.99
N HIS A 34 -4.12 14.64 0.46
CA HIS A 34 -4.67 14.84 -0.88
C HIS A 34 -5.34 16.21 -1.01
N ILE A 35 -6.13 16.62 -0.01
CA ILE A 35 -6.78 17.94 -0.01
C ILE A 35 -5.74 19.06 0.05
N LEU A 36 -4.69 18.91 0.86
CA LEU A 36 -3.61 19.88 0.93
C LEU A 36 -2.92 20.05 -0.43
N GLN A 37 -2.54 18.96 -1.09
CA GLN A 37 -1.89 19.01 -2.42
C GLN A 37 -2.75 19.71 -3.46
N VAL A 38 -4.07 19.44 -3.47
CA VAL A 38 -5.00 20.13 -4.38
C VAL A 38 -5.06 21.63 -4.10
N VAL A 39 -5.08 22.03 -2.83
CA VAL A 39 -5.09 23.44 -2.44
C VAL A 39 -3.76 24.13 -2.74
N GLU A 40 -2.63 23.46 -2.52
CA GLU A 40 -1.30 23.96 -2.89
C GLU A 40 -1.20 24.20 -4.40
N ALA A 41 -1.68 23.25 -5.21
CA ALA A 41 -1.72 23.39 -6.67
C ALA A 41 -2.65 24.54 -7.11
N LEU A 42 -3.83 24.67 -6.50
CA LEU A 42 -4.80 25.75 -6.78
C LEU A 42 -4.18 27.12 -6.50
N VAL A 43 -3.63 27.30 -5.30
CA VAL A 43 -3.09 28.59 -4.85
C VAL A 43 -1.76 28.91 -5.52
N GLY A 44 -0.95 27.90 -5.84
CA GLY A 44 0.27 28.07 -6.63
C GLY A 44 -0.02 28.57 -8.04
N LYS A 45 -1.06 28.04 -8.68
CA LYS A 45 -1.51 28.48 -10.01
C LYS A 45 -2.25 29.82 -9.99
N PHE A 46 -3.02 30.09 -8.93
CA PHE A 46 -3.82 31.30 -8.78
C PHE A 46 -3.56 31.99 -7.42
N PRO A 47 -2.47 32.77 -7.30
CA PRO A 47 -2.11 33.41 -6.03
C PRO A 47 -3.16 34.37 -5.47
N CYS A 48 -4.04 34.93 -6.31
CA CYS A 48 -5.14 35.79 -5.90
C CYS A 48 -6.22 35.07 -5.06
N LEU A 49 -6.22 33.73 -5.05
CA LEU A 49 -7.12 32.92 -4.23
C LEU A 49 -6.60 32.73 -2.79
N LYS A 50 -5.42 33.23 -2.43
CA LYS A 50 -4.92 33.20 -1.04
C LYS A 50 -5.86 33.96 -0.12
N GLU A 51 -6.26 33.32 0.97
CA GLU A 51 -7.13 33.92 1.97
C GLU A 51 -6.35 34.92 2.86
N PRO A 52 -6.79 36.19 2.95
CA PRO A 52 -6.19 37.16 3.84
C PRO A 52 -6.30 36.72 5.31
N GLY A 53 -5.25 36.92 6.11
CA GLY A 53 -5.26 36.63 7.55
C GLY A 53 -5.06 35.16 7.93
N SER A 54 -4.96 34.24 6.98
CA SER A 54 -4.50 32.87 7.25
C SER A 54 -2.98 32.79 7.15
N PHE A 55 -2.31 32.13 8.11
CA PHE A 55 -0.84 31.96 8.12
C PHE A 55 -0.30 31.38 6.80
N SER A 56 -1.03 30.46 6.17
CA SER A 56 -0.67 29.89 4.86
C SER A 56 -1.48 30.44 3.68
N GLY A 57 -2.56 31.19 3.93
CA GLY A 57 -3.52 31.59 2.90
C GLY A 57 -4.37 30.45 2.32
N MET A 58 -4.24 29.23 2.86
CA MET A 58 -4.80 27.98 2.29
C MET A 58 -5.83 27.30 3.21
N TYR A 59 -5.90 27.70 4.47
CA TYR A 59 -6.64 26.94 5.49
C TYR A 59 -8.14 26.85 5.22
N GLY A 60 -8.82 27.95 4.88
CA GLY A 60 -10.25 27.95 4.60
C GLY A 60 -10.60 27.21 3.31
N TRP A 61 -9.73 27.20 2.29
CA TRP A 61 -9.87 26.31 1.13
C TRP A 61 -9.82 24.84 1.52
N GLN A 62 -8.88 24.45 2.37
CA GLN A 62 -8.79 23.06 2.86
C GLN A 62 -10.05 22.67 3.63
N GLN A 63 -10.52 23.49 4.58
CA GLN A 63 -11.72 23.19 5.36
C GLN A 63 -12.98 23.17 4.50
N SER A 64 -13.09 24.08 3.53
CA SER A 64 -14.21 24.14 2.59
C SER A 64 -14.26 22.90 1.71
N LEU A 65 -13.12 22.45 1.18
CA LEU A 65 -13.05 21.22 0.38
C LEU A 65 -13.37 19.98 1.24
N LYS A 66 -12.83 19.86 2.46
CA LYS A 66 -13.18 18.78 3.40
C LYS A 66 -14.68 18.70 3.65
N THR A 67 -15.28 19.85 4.00
CA THR A 67 -16.71 19.97 4.28
C THR A 67 -17.53 19.62 3.06
N ARG A 68 -17.12 20.10 1.89
CA ARG A 68 -17.78 19.83 0.62
C ARG A 68 -17.72 18.36 0.22
N MET A 69 -16.58 17.69 0.34
CA MET A 69 -16.47 16.26 0.09
C MET A 69 -17.35 15.45 1.05
N SER A 70 -17.45 15.87 2.33
CA SER A 70 -18.38 15.29 3.29
C SER A 70 -19.85 15.47 2.88
N ASN A 71 -20.22 16.67 2.43
CA ASN A 71 -21.57 16.98 1.95
C ASN A 71 -21.90 16.23 0.66
N PHE A 72 -20.95 16.11 -0.25
CA PHE A 72 -21.10 15.40 -1.52
C PHE A 72 -21.38 13.91 -1.27
N ARG A 73 -20.60 13.25 -0.40
CA ARG A 73 -20.88 11.87 0.02
C ARG A 73 -22.28 11.71 0.64
N ARG A 74 -22.68 12.64 1.51
CA ARG A 74 -24.02 12.64 2.14
C ARG A 74 -25.15 12.88 1.12
N MET A 75 -24.92 13.71 0.10
CA MET A 75 -25.87 13.96 -0.99
C MET A 75 -26.04 12.70 -1.84
N LEU A 76 -24.94 12.08 -2.30
CA LEU A 76 -24.98 10.83 -3.07
C LEU A 76 -25.78 9.75 -2.33
N LYS A 77 -25.54 9.63 -1.02
CA LYS A 77 -26.32 8.77 -0.11
C LYS A 77 -27.82 9.12 -0.14
N SER A 78 -28.18 10.38 0.06
CA SER A 78 -29.60 10.80 0.11
C SER A 78 -30.36 10.58 -1.19
N ARG A 79 -29.65 10.49 -2.32
CA ARG A 79 -30.21 10.32 -3.66
C ARG A 79 -30.16 8.87 -4.15
N ASN A 80 -29.74 7.91 -3.33
CA ASN A 80 -29.50 6.51 -3.71
C ASN A 80 -28.66 6.37 -5.00
N ILE A 81 -27.70 7.28 -5.20
CA ILE A 81 -26.78 7.18 -6.33
C ILE A 81 -25.77 6.10 -5.96
N SER A 82 -25.75 5.01 -6.74
CA SER A 82 -24.86 3.88 -6.48
C SER A 82 -23.40 4.33 -6.49
N CYS A 83 -22.74 4.16 -5.36
CA CYS A 83 -21.33 4.44 -5.18
C CYS A 83 -20.78 3.38 -4.22
N PRO A 84 -20.13 2.33 -4.76
CA PRO A 84 -19.67 1.20 -3.96
C PRO A 84 -18.80 1.62 -2.76
N GLU A 85 -17.88 2.58 -2.95
CA GLU A 85 -17.03 3.13 -1.87
C GLU A 85 -17.84 3.72 -0.70
N ILE A 86 -18.95 4.40 -0.99
CA ILE A 86 -19.80 5.02 0.03
C ILE A 86 -20.68 3.97 0.71
N GLU A 87 -21.17 2.98 -0.04
CA GLU A 87 -22.01 1.90 0.49
C GLU A 87 -21.25 1.03 1.50
N VAL A 88 -20.03 0.60 1.17
CA VAL A 88 -19.18 -0.22 2.06
C VAL A 88 -18.79 0.53 3.32
N ASN A 89 -18.36 1.78 3.20
CA ASN A 89 -17.93 2.59 4.34
C ASN A 89 -19.10 3.09 5.22
N PHE A 90 -20.35 2.91 4.77
CA PHE A 90 -21.55 3.33 5.50
C PHE A 90 -22.14 2.25 6.42
N LEU A 91 -21.89 0.96 6.17
CA LEU A 91 -22.42 -0.14 6.98
C LEU A 91 -21.89 -0.09 8.42
N LYS A 92 -22.66 0.55 9.32
CA LYS A 92 -22.30 0.63 10.74
C LYS A 92 -22.49 -0.69 11.51
N ARG A 93 -23.26 -1.65 10.99
CA ARG A 93 -23.38 -3.04 11.46
C ARG A 93 -23.88 -3.91 10.29
N LYS A 94 -23.22 -5.04 9.99
CA LYS A 94 -23.77 -6.06 9.09
C LYS A 94 -24.99 -6.70 9.77
N ASP A 95 -25.95 -7.12 8.95
CA ASP A 95 -27.20 -7.78 9.36
C ASP A 95 -26.91 -9.03 10.22
N SER A 96 -27.75 -9.27 11.22
CA SER A 96 -27.63 -10.34 12.23
C SER A 96 -27.74 -11.76 11.66
N SER A 97 -28.07 -11.90 10.38
CA SER A 97 -28.32 -13.15 9.66
C SER A 97 -27.08 -13.78 9.02
N ASN A 98 -25.98 -13.05 8.82
CA ASN A 98 -24.74 -13.57 8.20
C ASN A 98 -23.68 -13.94 9.26
N GLN A 99 -23.91 -15.03 9.98
CA GLN A 99 -22.89 -15.69 10.80
C GLN A 99 -22.13 -16.73 9.97
N ALA A 100 -21.28 -16.27 9.04
CA ALA A 100 -20.11 -17.04 8.59
C ALA A 100 -18.88 -16.53 9.35
N PRO A 101 -17.81 -17.32 9.54
CA PRO A 101 -16.69 -16.97 10.41
C PRO A 101 -15.76 -15.92 9.77
N ALA A 102 -16.30 -14.75 9.43
CA ALA A 102 -15.55 -13.50 9.30
C ALA A 102 -15.75 -12.68 10.59
N LYS A 103 -15.53 -13.30 11.75
CA LYS A 103 -15.36 -12.56 13.01
C LYS A 103 -14.12 -11.70 12.83
N ASN A 104 -14.28 -10.38 12.99
CA ASN A 104 -13.24 -9.34 13.04
C ASN A 104 -13.00 -8.52 11.76
N ILE A 105 -14.04 -7.97 11.11
CA ILE A 105 -13.83 -6.70 10.39
C ILE A 105 -13.69 -5.59 11.45
N LYS A 106 -12.55 -5.56 12.15
CA LYS A 106 -12.06 -4.33 12.77
C LYS A 106 -11.72 -3.40 11.62
N ARG A 107 -12.12 -2.14 11.71
CA ARG A 107 -11.83 -1.10 10.70
C ARG A 107 -10.35 -1.21 10.30
N PRO A 108 -10.02 -1.38 9.01
CA PRO A 108 -8.63 -1.43 8.59
C PRO A 108 -7.96 -0.12 9.04
N LYS A 109 -6.78 -0.22 9.66
CA LYS A 109 -6.02 0.92 10.19
C LYS A 109 -5.49 1.86 9.10
N ARG A 110 -5.72 1.52 7.83
CA ARG A 110 -5.21 2.16 6.61
C ARG A 110 -6.40 2.60 5.76
N ALA A 111 -6.58 3.91 5.58
CA ALA A 111 -7.74 4.47 4.88
C ALA A 111 -7.80 4.03 3.41
N GLU A 112 -6.64 3.85 2.76
CA GLU A 112 -6.53 3.49 1.35
C GLU A 112 -7.12 2.10 1.04
N VAL A 113 -7.13 1.21 2.03
CA VAL A 113 -7.61 -0.16 1.82
C VAL A 113 -9.15 -0.24 1.82
N ASN A 114 -9.85 0.85 2.15
CA ASN A 114 -11.30 0.95 1.90
C ASN A 114 -11.63 1.54 0.52
N TYR A 115 -10.62 1.76 -0.33
CA TYR A 115 -10.84 2.23 -1.68
C TYR A 115 -11.58 1.17 -2.50
N LEU A 116 -12.71 1.58 -3.08
CA LEU A 116 -13.56 0.75 -3.92
C LEU A 116 -14.10 1.62 -5.07
N PRO A 117 -13.38 1.73 -6.19
CA PRO A 117 -13.77 2.60 -7.28
C PRO A 117 -15.09 2.13 -7.93
N PRO A 118 -15.87 3.05 -8.52
CA PRO A 118 -17.00 2.66 -9.37
C PRO A 118 -16.49 1.90 -10.60
N PHE A 119 -17.40 1.16 -11.25
CA PHE A 119 -17.08 0.55 -12.54
C PHE A 119 -16.80 1.62 -13.59
N PRO A 120 -15.92 1.35 -14.58
CA PRO A 120 -15.70 2.25 -15.69
C PRO A 120 -17.00 2.58 -16.42
N VAL A 121 -17.09 3.78 -16.99
CA VAL A 121 -18.30 4.24 -17.68
C VAL A 121 -18.65 3.28 -18.81
N GLY A 122 -19.89 2.78 -18.80
CA GLY A 122 -20.40 1.84 -19.81
C GLY A 122 -20.10 0.37 -19.54
N GLU A 123 -19.34 0.04 -18.49
CA GLU A 123 -19.07 -1.34 -18.09
C GLU A 123 -20.12 -1.87 -17.10
N THR A 124 -20.51 -3.14 -17.24
CA THR A 124 -21.36 -3.85 -16.29
C THR A 124 -20.56 -4.93 -15.54
N LYS A 125 -21.12 -5.47 -14.46
CA LYS A 125 -20.48 -6.57 -13.71
C LYS A 125 -20.23 -7.77 -14.62
N GLU A 126 -21.21 -8.10 -15.46
CA GLU A 126 -21.15 -9.23 -16.40
C GLU A 126 -20.11 -8.99 -17.49
N GLY A 127 -20.01 -7.76 -18.01
CA GLY A 127 -18.98 -7.37 -18.99
C GLY A 127 -17.57 -7.50 -18.41
N LEU A 128 -17.36 -7.02 -17.18
CA LEU A 128 -16.07 -7.15 -16.50
C LEU A 128 -15.75 -8.60 -16.11
N GLU A 129 -16.75 -9.42 -15.79
CA GLU A 129 -16.56 -10.85 -15.54
C GLU A 129 -16.13 -11.59 -16.81
N LYS A 130 -16.67 -11.21 -17.99
CA LYS A 130 -16.19 -11.72 -19.28
C LYS A 130 -14.73 -11.34 -19.53
N GLU A 131 -14.35 -10.09 -19.26
CA GLU A 131 -12.96 -9.63 -19.36
C GLU A 131 -12.01 -10.40 -18.44
N ARG A 132 -12.47 -10.77 -17.23
CA ARG A 132 -11.74 -11.64 -16.31
C ARG A 132 -11.57 -13.06 -16.87
N LEU A 133 -12.62 -13.64 -17.46
CA LEU A 133 -12.51 -14.96 -18.08
C LEU A 133 -11.50 -14.97 -19.22
N ASP A 134 -11.50 -13.93 -20.06
CA ASP A 134 -10.49 -13.76 -21.10
C ASP A 134 -9.08 -13.63 -20.51
N LEU A 135 -8.93 -12.90 -19.40
CA LEU A 135 -7.65 -12.74 -18.70
C LEU A 135 -7.04 -14.11 -18.31
N LEU A 136 -7.85 -15.11 -17.92
CA LEU A 136 -7.36 -16.47 -17.59
C LEU A 136 -6.68 -17.16 -18.79
N TYR A 137 -7.07 -16.82 -20.01
CA TYR A 137 -6.42 -17.31 -21.22
C TYR A 137 -5.20 -16.45 -21.57
N GLU A 138 -5.30 -15.13 -21.47
CA GLU A 138 -4.22 -14.20 -21.79
C GLU A 138 -2.96 -14.41 -20.94
N VAL A 139 -3.10 -14.77 -19.66
CA VAL A 139 -1.95 -15.04 -18.77
C VAL A 139 -1.13 -16.27 -19.15
N LYS A 140 -1.71 -17.20 -19.92
CA LYS A 140 -1.04 -18.43 -20.38
C LYS A 140 -0.18 -18.20 -21.63
N LYS A 141 -0.36 -17.06 -22.31
CA LYS A 141 0.37 -16.71 -23.53
C LYS A 141 1.75 -16.14 -23.17
N LYS A 142 2.75 -16.48 -24.00
CA LYS A 142 4.08 -15.86 -23.92
C LYS A 142 4.04 -14.42 -24.46
N HIS A 143 4.84 -13.53 -23.87
CA HIS A 143 5.02 -12.14 -24.33
C HIS A 143 3.73 -11.31 -24.45
N ASN A 144 2.84 -11.45 -23.47
CA ASN A 144 1.51 -10.85 -23.50
C ASN A 144 1.30 -9.79 -22.40
N GLU A 145 2.38 -9.21 -21.90
CA GLU A 145 2.42 -8.34 -20.73
C GLU A 145 1.53 -7.10 -20.90
N ARG A 146 1.50 -6.51 -22.11
CA ARG A 146 0.69 -5.33 -22.41
C ARG A 146 -0.81 -5.62 -22.32
N THR A 147 -1.25 -6.75 -22.87
CA THR A 147 -2.65 -7.18 -22.83
C THR A 147 -3.08 -7.50 -21.42
N ILE A 148 -2.23 -8.22 -20.66
CA ILE A 148 -2.47 -8.52 -19.25
C ILE A 148 -2.62 -7.23 -18.46
N THR A 149 -1.70 -6.27 -18.63
CA THR A 149 -1.74 -4.96 -17.96
C THR A 149 -3.03 -4.21 -18.25
N ALA A 150 -3.44 -4.15 -19.53
CA ALA A 150 -4.67 -3.47 -19.94
C ALA A 150 -5.91 -4.13 -19.33
N LYS A 151 -6.00 -5.47 -19.36
CA LYS A 151 -7.11 -6.22 -18.77
C LYS A 151 -7.14 -6.12 -17.24
N MET A 152 -5.98 -6.17 -16.58
CA MET A 152 -5.85 -5.97 -15.13
C MET A 152 -6.32 -4.58 -14.72
N ALA A 153 -6.00 -3.54 -15.49
CA ALA A 153 -6.49 -2.18 -15.26
C ALA A 153 -8.01 -2.09 -15.44
N LYS A 154 -8.54 -2.66 -16.53
CA LYS A 154 -9.98 -2.67 -16.84
C LYS A 154 -10.80 -3.37 -15.76
N THR A 155 -10.28 -4.47 -15.22
CA THR A 155 -10.97 -5.31 -14.23
C THR A 155 -10.69 -4.92 -12.77
N PHE A 156 -9.97 -3.82 -12.52
CA PHE A 156 -9.60 -3.41 -11.17
C PHE A 156 -10.81 -3.23 -10.24
N ALA A 157 -11.87 -2.56 -10.71
CA ALA A 157 -13.02 -2.26 -9.87
C ALA A 157 -13.79 -3.52 -9.42
N ILE A 158 -14.01 -4.49 -10.31
CA ILE A 158 -14.69 -5.75 -9.96
C ILE A 158 -13.82 -6.63 -9.05
N ARG A 159 -12.50 -6.66 -9.28
CA ARG A 159 -11.56 -7.38 -8.42
C ARG A 159 -11.49 -6.78 -7.02
N ARG A 160 -11.47 -5.45 -6.92
CA ARG A 160 -11.48 -4.75 -5.64
C ARG A 160 -12.79 -4.98 -4.88
N LEU A 161 -13.91 -5.03 -5.59
CA LEU A 161 -15.20 -5.39 -5.03
C LEU A 161 -15.16 -6.77 -4.39
N GLU A 162 -14.64 -7.77 -5.10
CA GLU A 162 -14.49 -9.15 -4.61
C GLU A 162 -13.64 -9.22 -3.34
N VAL A 163 -12.47 -8.57 -3.31
CA VAL A 163 -11.59 -8.52 -2.13
C VAL A 163 -12.29 -7.90 -0.91
N VAL A 164 -13.02 -6.81 -1.12
CA VAL A 164 -13.61 -6.02 -0.02
C VAL A 164 -14.92 -6.62 0.50
N HIS A 165 -15.76 -7.18 -0.39
CA HIS A 165 -17.06 -7.74 -0.01
C HIS A 165 -16.99 -9.21 0.36
N ASP A 166 -16.35 -10.01 -0.50
CA ASP A 166 -16.44 -11.46 -0.44
C ASP A 166 -15.33 -12.04 0.45
N GLY A 167 -14.18 -11.36 0.54
CA GLY A 167 -13.05 -11.77 1.36
C GLY A 167 -12.58 -13.20 1.06
N PRO A 168 -12.31 -13.54 -0.22
CA PRO A 168 -11.97 -14.90 -0.62
C PRO A 168 -10.65 -15.35 0.00
N SER A 169 -10.44 -16.65 0.08
CA SER A 169 -9.13 -17.19 0.47
C SER A 169 -8.06 -16.82 -0.57
N VAL A 170 -6.80 -16.78 -0.14
CA VAL A 170 -5.67 -16.46 -1.03
C VAL A 170 -5.61 -17.45 -2.21
N GLN A 171 -5.82 -18.74 -1.94
CA GLN A 171 -5.82 -19.78 -2.98
C GLN A 171 -6.92 -19.56 -4.02
N GLU A 172 -8.18 -19.37 -3.59
CA GLU A 172 -9.30 -19.08 -4.51
C GLU A 172 -9.03 -17.82 -5.34
N PHE A 173 -8.42 -16.81 -4.73
CA PHE A 173 -8.14 -15.56 -5.40
C PHE A 173 -7.01 -15.68 -6.45
N ILE A 174 -5.99 -16.51 -6.21
CA ILE A 174 -4.98 -16.85 -7.22
C ILE A 174 -5.63 -17.52 -8.42
N GLU A 175 -6.54 -18.47 -8.19
CA GLU A 175 -7.22 -19.18 -9.27
C GLU A 175 -8.09 -18.24 -10.12
N ARG A 176 -8.76 -17.28 -9.47
CA ARG A 176 -9.64 -16.31 -10.15
C ARG A 176 -8.90 -15.17 -10.82
N TRP A 177 -7.78 -14.73 -10.25
CA TRP A 177 -6.98 -13.57 -10.68
C TRP A 177 -5.48 -13.89 -10.80
N PRO A 178 -5.07 -14.91 -11.58
CA PRO A 178 -3.67 -15.32 -11.69
C PRO A 178 -2.77 -14.22 -12.24
N GLY A 179 -3.32 -13.28 -13.03
CA GLY A 179 -2.60 -12.13 -13.54
C GLY A 179 -2.13 -11.16 -12.46
N LEU A 180 -2.80 -11.10 -11.29
CA LEU A 180 -2.38 -10.26 -10.18
C LEU A 180 -1.05 -10.72 -9.58
N PHE A 181 -0.80 -12.03 -9.58
CA PHE A 181 0.37 -12.67 -8.98
C PHE A 181 1.58 -12.66 -9.93
N ARG A 182 1.81 -11.50 -10.55
CA ARG A 182 3.01 -11.15 -11.31
C ARG A 182 3.59 -9.89 -10.72
N GLU A 183 4.92 -9.77 -10.64
CA GLU A 183 5.56 -8.64 -9.96
C GLU A 183 5.09 -7.27 -10.47
N ASP A 184 4.98 -7.12 -11.79
CA ASP A 184 4.52 -5.90 -12.46
C ASP A 184 3.07 -5.55 -12.09
N GLN A 185 2.21 -6.56 -12.03
CA GLN A 185 0.80 -6.36 -11.70
C GLN A 185 0.55 -6.10 -10.21
N VAL A 186 1.35 -6.71 -9.31
CA VAL A 186 1.31 -6.36 -7.88
C VAL A 186 1.66 -4.89 -7.66
N LYS A 187 2.71 -4.40 -8.33
CA LYS A 187 3.13 -2.99 -8.27
C LYS A 187 2.05 -2.06 -8.79
N GLU A 188 1.44 -2.36 -9.94
CA GLU A 188 0.36 -1.53 -10.49
C GLU A 188 -0.93 -1.61 -9.67
N GLU A 189 -1.26 -2.76 -9.07
CA GLU A 189 -2.44 -2.87 -8.21
C GLU A 189 -2.29 -2.01 -6.95
N PHE A 190 -1.12 -2.06 -6.31
CA PHE A 190 -0.78 -1.16 -5.20
C PHE A 190 -0.89 0.30 -5.64
N ARG A 191 -0.38 0.65 -6.83
CA ARG A 191 -0.45 2.01 -7.37
C ARG A 191 -1.88 2.46 -7.61
N ARG A 192 -2.78 1.58 -8.09
CA ARG A 192 -4.21 1.90 -8.26
C ARG A 192 -4.91 2.19 -6.93
N ILE A 193 -4.50 1.51 -5.86
CA ILE A 193 -5.08 1.69 -4.51
C ILE A 193 -4.55 2.96 -3.83
N THR A 194 -3.25 3.22 -3.95
CA THR A 194 -2.56 4.22 -3.14
C THR A 194 -2.13 5.47 -3.90
N ALA A 195 -2.18 5.43 -5.24
CA ALA A 195 -1.55 6.38 -6.16
C ALA A 195 -0.01 6.48 -6.07
N ILE A 196 0.65 5.59 -5.31
CA ILE A 196 2.10 5.61 -5.10
C ILE A 196 2.81 4.53 -5.93
N PRO A 197 3.91 4.86 -6.64
CA PRO A 197 4.77 3.86 -7.27
C PRO A 197 5.51 3.00 -6.23
N LEU A 198 5.03 1.77 -6.01
CA LEU A 198 5.47 0.89 -4.92
C LEU A 198 7.00 0.77 -4.77
N GLU A 199 7.66 0.18 -5.77
CA GLU A 199 9.07 -0.18 -5.68
C GLU A 199 9.99 1.06 -5.71
N ALA A 200 9.75 1.98 -6.66
CA ALA A 200 10.57 3.17 -6.81
C ALA A 200 10.52 4.07 -5.56
N THR A 201 9.33 4.26 -4.98
CA THR A 201 9.17 5.05 -3.75
C THR A 201 9.83 4.36 -2.56
N PHE A 202 9.59 3.07 -2.37
CA PHE A 202 10.17 2.31 -1.26
C PHE A 202 11.70 2.33 -1.30
N LEU A 203 12.30 1.96 -2.43
CA LEU A 203 13.75 1.91 -2.60
C LEU A 203 14.37 3.30 -2.48
N GLY A 204 13.78 4.31 -3.12
CA GLY A 204 14.28 5.68 -3.04
C GLY A 204 14.31 6.21 -1.60
N LYS A 205 13.31 5.91 -0.77
CA LYS A 205 13.29 6.30 0.64
C LYS A 205 14.20 5.44 1.49
N LEU A 206 14.27 4.13 1.24
CA LEU A 206 15.20 3.24 1.93
C LEU A 206 16.64 3.74 1.75
N ASP A 207 17.07 3.93 0.50
CA ASP A 207 18.41 4.40 0.16
C ASP A 207 18.70 5.78 0.74
N HIS A 208 17.73 6.70 0.67
CA HIS A 208 17.85 8.03 1.26
C HIS A 208 18.13 7.98 2.77
N TYR A 209 17.45 7.10 3.51
CA TYR A 209 17.61 6.97 4.95
C TYR A 209 18.73 6.01 5.38
N THR A 210 19.27 5.18 4.47
CA THR A 210 20.31 4.17 4.76
C THR A 210 21.49 4.72 5.58
N PRO A 211 22.12 5.86 5.23
CA PRO A 211 23.26 6.35 6.01
C PRO A 211 22.91 6.61 7.49
N GLN A 212 21.75 7.21 7.75
CA GLN A 212 21.29 7.53 9.10
C GLN A 212 20.74 6.30 9.82
N LEU A 213 20.09 5.38 9.11
CA LEU A 213 19.67 4.07 9.64
C LEU A 213 20.89 3.31 10.16
N LEU A 214 21.95 3.20 9.37
CA LEU A 214 23.19 2.51 9.77
C LEU A 214 23.82 3.16 11.01
N LYS A 215 23.85 4.50 11.09
CA LYS A 215 24.34 5.22 12.29
C LYS A 215 23.51 4.87 13.54
N VAL A 216 22.19 4.91 13.43
CA VAL A 216 21.27 4.61 14.54
C VAL A 216 21.34 3.13 14.95
N MET A 217 21.51 2.22 13.99
CA MET A 217 21.65 0.78 14.21
C MET A 217 22.97 0.43 14.90
N ARG A 218 24.11 1.02 14.47
CA ARG A 218 25.42 0.82 15.13
C ARG A 218 25.43 1.32 16.58
N ALA A 219 24.69 2.38 16.88
CA ALA A 219 24.58 2.91 18.23
C ALA A 219 23.63 2.10 19.14
N LYS A 220 22.93 1.09 18.60
CA LYS A 220 21.97 0.29 19.37
C LYS A 220 22.71 -0.70 20.27
N GLY A 221 22.51 -0.59 21.58
CA GLY A 221 23.00 -1.56 22.56
C GLY A 221 22.00 -2.65 22.93
N GLY A 222 22.37 -3.46 23.92
CA GLY A 222 21.54 -4.54 24.48
C GLY A 222 21.29 -5.69 23.51
N VAL A 223 20.21 -6.45 23.73
CA VAL A 223 19.86 -7.64 22.93
C VAL A 223 19.64 -7.30 21.45
N ALA A 224 19.03 -6.16 21.15
CA ALA A 224 18.86 -5.71 19.77
C ALA A 224 20.21 -5.40 19.11
N GLY A 225 21.10 -4.70 19.83
CA GLY A 225 22.45 -4.40 19.37
C GLY A 225 23.25 -5.67 19.04
N SER A 226 23.26 -6.65 19.94
CA SER A 226 23.99 -7.90 19.74
C SER A 226 23.52 -8.70 18.52
N LYS A 227 22.25 -8.56 18.11
CA LYS A 227 21.73 -9.18 16.89
C LYS A 227 22.01 -8.36 15.62
N ILE A 228 22.05 -7.04 15.74
CA ILE A 228 22.32 -6.12 14.62
C ILE A 228 23.81 -6.15 14.25
N CYS A 229 24.73 -6.17 15.22
CA CYS A 229 26.16 -6.06 14.95
C CYS A 229 26.68 -7.08 13.91
N PRO A 230 26.38 -8.39 14.00
CA PRO A 230 26.83 -9.37 12.99
C PRO A 230 26.32 -9.07 11.58
N ILE A 231 25.08 -8.56 11.46
CA ILE A 231 24.49 -8.16 10.17
C ILE A 231 25.28 -6.97 9.59
N LEU A 232 25.62 -5.99 10.43
CA LEU A 232 26.39 -4.80 10.03
C LEU A 232 27.87 -5.07 9.78
N ASP A 233 28.46 -6.06 10.44
CA ASP A 233 29.85 -6.47 10.19
C ASP A 233 29.97 -7.14 8.83
N THR A 234 28.97 -7.96 8.47
CA THR A 234 28.86 -8.56 7.14
C THR A 234 28.71 -7.49 6.06
N LEU A 235 28.01 -6.38 6.35
CA LEU A 235 27.86 -5.25 5.43
C LEU A 235 29.18 -4.63 4.96
N CYS A 236 30.22 -4.66 5.78
CA CYS A 236 31.55 -4.15 5.40
C CYS A 236 32.19 -4.97 4.27
N GLN A 237 31.68 -6.18 4.02
CA GLN A 237 32.17 -7.12 2.99
C GLN A 237 31.23 -7.21 1.78
N LEU A 238 30.07 -6.54 1.80
CA LEU A 238 29.10 -6.59 0.71
C LEU A 238 29.49 -5.65 -0.42
N HIS A 239 29.28 -6.11 -1.66
CA HIS A 239 29.65 -5.37 -2.87
C HIS A 239 28.45 -4.90 -3.67
N SER A 240 27.23 -5.37 -3.36
CA SER A 240 26.00 -4.97 -4.07
C SER A 240 25.08 -4.09 -3.22
N ILE A 241 24.38 -3.18 -3.90
CA ILE A 241 23.36 -2.31 -3.27
C ILE A 241 22.22 -3.14 -2.70
N ASP A 242 21.83 -4.24 -3.36
CA ASP A 242 20.73 -5.09 -2.90
C ASP A 242 21.07 -5.87 -1.64
N GLN A 243 22.31 -6.34 -1.52
CA GLN A 243 22.83 -6.92 -0.27
C GLN A 243 22.82 -5.88 0.87
N GLN A 244 23.15 -4.62 0.57
CA GLN A 244 23.05 -3.53 1.54
C GLN A 244 21.61 -3.29 2.00
N ARG A 245 20.67 -3.22 1.07
CA ARG A 245 19.24 -3.04 1.37
C ARG A 245 18.69 -4.19 2.21
N ASP A 246 19.03 -5.43 1.87
CA ASP A 246 18.64 -6.63 2.63
C ASP A 246 19.12 -6.55 4.08
N ALA A 247 20.39 -6.21 4.29
CA ALA A 247 20.97 -6.09 5.63
C ALA A 247 20.34 -4.92 6.42
N VAL A 248 20.02 -3.80 5.77
CA VAL A 248 19.32 -2.67 6.43
C VAL A 248 17.91 -3.10 6.85
N ILE A 249 17.17 -3.83 6.02
CA ILE A 249 15.84 -4.36 6.37
C ILE A 249 15.93 -5.34 7.53
N CYS A 250 16.85 -6.31 7.48
CA CYS A 250 17.03 -7.28 8.57
C CYS A 250 17.44 -6.60 9.88
N SER A 251 18.30 -5.58 9.80
CA SER A 251 18.73 -4.79 10.97
C SER A 251 17.59 -3.93 11.53
N LEU A 252 16.69 -3.43 10.67
CA LEU A 252 15.53 -2.64 11.08
C LEU A 252 14.54 -3.46 11.91
N MET A 253 14.30 -4.72 11.52
CA MET A 253 13.47 -5.65 12.28
C MET A 253 14.03 -5.86 13.69
N GLU A 254 15.32 -6.19 13.80
CA GLU A 254 15.98 -6.37 15.10
C GLU A 254 16.03 -5.07 15.92
N TYR A 255 16.17 -3.90 15.26
CA TYR A 255 16.13 -2.61 15.93
C TYR A 255 14.81 -2.37 16.67
N PHE A 256 13.70 -2.84 16.09
CA PHE A 256 12.39 -2.82 16.72
C PHE A 256 12.18 -3.94 17.74
N GLY A 257 13.10 -4.90 17.83
CA GLY A 257 12.98 -6.11 18.64
C GLY A 257 12.00 -7.12 18.03
N GLU A 258 11.85 -7.09 16.70
CA GLU A 258 11.01 -8.00 15.92
C GLU A 258 11.95 -9.00 15.25
N ASN A 259 11.81 -10.30 15.55
CA ASN A 259 12.74 -11.33 15.07
C ASN A 259 12.61 -11.49 13.54
N ASN A 260 13.74 -11.52 12.83
CA ASN A 260 13.81 -11.84 11.41
C ASN A 260 13.10 -13.15 11.04
N ASP A 261 13.17 -14.19 11.88
CA ASP A 261 12.55 -15.50 11.64
C ASP A 261 11.00 -15.42 11.55
N GLU A 262 10.41 -14.33 12.06
CA GLU A 262 8.98 -14.09 11.93
C GLU A 262 8.57 -13.74 10.49
N LEU A 263 9.49 -13.29 9.64
CA LEU A 263 9.25 -13.05 8.22
C LEU A 263 10.03 -14.02 7.33
N PHE A 264 11.34 -14.13 7.54
CA PHE A 264 12.24 -14.90 6.70
C PHE A 264 12.36 -16.33 7.20
N LEU A 265 11.96 -17.28 6.37
CA LEU A 265 12.06 -18.70 6.67
C LEU A 265 13.06 -19.33 5.71
N LYS A 266 14.09 -19.99 6.25
CA LYS A 266 15.01 -20.78 5.45
C LYS A 266 14.41 -22.16 5.21
N CYS A 267 14.42 -22.63 3.97
CA CYS A 267 14.03 -23.99 3.61
C CYS A 267 14.96 -24.57 2.54
N GLN A 268 14.93 -25.90 2.41
CA GLN A 268 15.66 -26.63 1.38
C GLN A 268 14.78 -26.78 0.14
N GLU A 269 15.36 -26.85 -1.06
CA GLU A 269 14.61 -27.04 -2.32
C GLU A 269 13.59 -28.19 -2.26
N ASN A 270 13.97 -29.29 -1.60
CA ASN A 270 13.16 -30.51 -1.50
C ASN A 270 12.06 -30.44 -0.42
N ASP A 271 12.05 -29.41 0.41
CA ASP A 271 11.09 -29.22 1.51
C ASP A 271 10.48 -27.81 1.48
N ARG A 272 9.74 -27.54 0.41
CA ARG A 272 8.92 -26.32 0.26
C ARG A 272 7.59 -26.39 1.02
N SER A 273 7.42 -27.36 1.92
CA SER A 273 6.14 -27.59 2.59
C SER A 273 5.84 -26.48 3.62
N SER A 274 4.89 -25.61 3.26
CA SER A 274 4.54 -24.41 4.05
C SER A 274 3.23 -24.59 4.81
N GLN A 275 3.06 -25.71 5.51
CA GLN A 275 1.82 -25.93 6.27
C GLN A 275 1.73 -24.94 7.44
N SER A 276 0.61 -24.21 7.52
CA SER A 276 0.22 -23.29 8.62
C SER A 276 0.97 -21.95 8.74
N GLN A 277 1.46 -21.37 7.64
CA GLN A 277 2.16 -20.07 7.67
C GLN A 277 1.31 -18.93 7.10
N THR A 278 1.02 -17.91 7.92
CA THR A 278 0.16 -16.77 7.51
C THR A 278 0.82 -15.86 6.47
N MET A 279 2.06 -15.41 6.70
CA MET A 279 2.84 -14.61 5.73
C MET A 279 4.33 -14.83 5.97
N LYS A 280 5.06 -15.34 4.97
CA LYS A 280 6.50 -15.60 5.03
C LYS A 280 7.21 -15.29 3.71
N VAL A 281 8.48 -14.95 3.82
CA VAL A 281 9.45 -14.92 2.74
C VAL A 281 10.29 -16.19 2.87
N LEU A 282 10.12 -17.13 1.96
CA LEU A 282 10.96 -18.32 1.88
C LEU A 282 12.29 -17.97 1.25
N LEU A 283 13.37 -18.38 1.90
CA LEU A 283 14.74 -18.37 1.40
C LEU A 283 15.10 -19.82 1.09
N VAL A 284 15.02 -20.19 -0.17
CA VAL A 284 15.21 -21.56 -0.63
C VAL A 284 16.69 -21.76 -0.94
N TYR A 285 17.31 -22.73 -0.29
CA TYR A 285 18.72 -23.08 -0.49
C TYR A 285 18.84 -24.41 -1.21
N SER A 286 19.85 -24.51 -2.08
CA SER A 286 20.28 -25.78 -2.62
C SER A 286 21.05 -26.55 -1.53
N GLN A 287 21.07 -27.88 -1.64
CA GLN A 287 21.92 -28.71 -0.78
C GLN A 287 23.41 -28.46 -1.04
N ASP A 288 23.75 -28.04 -2.26
CA ASP A 288 25.13 -27.85 -2.70
C ASP A 288 25.69 -26.45 -2.36
N ASP A 289 24.81 -25.47 -2.11
CA ASP A 289 25.18 -24.10 -1.73
C ASP A 289 24.27 -23.55 -0.62
N PRO A 290 24.72 -23.57 0.65
CA PRO A 290 23.96 -23.05 1.78
C PRO A 290 24.18 -21.54 2.02
N VAL A 291 24.98 -20.86 1.20
CA VAL A 291 25.38 -19.47 1.44
C VAL A 291 24.33 -18.51 0.88
N ASP A 292 24.01 -18.67 -0.40
CA ASP A 292 23.04 -17.82 -1.11
C ASP A 292 21.78 -18.60 -1.48
N PRO A 293 20.59 -18.04 -1.25
CA PRO A 293 19.35 -18.71 -1.63
C PRO A 293 19.25 -18.77 -3.16
N VAL A 294 18.91 -19.95 -3.68
CA VAL A 294 18.62 -20.17 -5.11
C VAL A 294 17.29 -19.57 -5.56
N ASP A 295 16.37 -19.37 -4.60
CA ASP A 295 15.08 -18.76 -4.84
C ASP A 295 14.62 -18.02 -3.58
N VAL A 296 13.97 -16.88 -3.79
CA VAL A 296 13.19 -16.20 -2.76
C VAL A 296 11.73 -16.24 -3.18
N ALA A 297 10.87 -16.73 -2.30
CA ALA A 297 9.44 -16.86 -2.58
C ALA A 297 8.59 -16.21 -1.49
N LEU A 298 7.38 -15.80 -1.83
CA LEU A 298 6.37 -15.31 -0.90
C LEU A 298 5.32 -16.39 -0.68
N VAL A 299 5.03 -16.64 0.60
CA VAL A 299 3.96 -17.52 1.03
C VAL A 299 2.94 -16.72 1.83
N ILE A 300 1.66 -16.86 1.49
CA ILE A 300 0.55 -16.29 2.24
C ILE A 300 -0.50 -17.39 2.48
N ASP A 301 -0.89 -17.57 3.74
CA ASP A 301 -1.81 -18.62 4.20
C ASP A 301 -1.48 -20.02 3.63
N GLY A 302 -0.20 -20.38 3.71
CA GLY A 302 0.34 -21.65 3.23
C GLY A 302 0.42 -21.81 1.71
N THR A 303 0.08 -20.77 0.95
CA THR A 303 0.13 -20.78 -0.52
C THR A 303 1.33 -19.98 -1.02
N GLU A 304 2.19 -20.57 -1.85
CA GLU A 304 3.24 -19.83 -2.57
C GLU A 304 2.58 -18.91 -3.62
N VAL A 305 2.66 -17.59 -3.39
CA VAL A 305 1.98 -16.57 -4.20
C VAL A 305 2.90 -15.94 -5.25
N LEU A 306 4.21 -15.86 -4.97
CA LEU A 306 5.24 -15.36 -5.88
C LEU A 306 6.53 -16.15 -5.65
N THR A 307 7.25 -16.46 -6.72
CA THR A 307 8.54 -17.18 -6.69
C THR A 307 9.54 -16.47 -7.59
N LYS A 308 10.80 -16.91 -7.57
CA LYS A 308 11.91 -16.34 -8.34
C LYS A 308 12.14 -14.87 -8.03
N LEU A 309 11.96 -14.52 -6.76
CA LEU A 309 12.28 -13.19 -6.27
C LEU A 309 13.80 -13.12 -6.07
N GLU A 310 14.38 -11.99 -6.45
CA GLU A 310 15.84 -11.82 -6.50
C GLU A 310 16.48 -11.71 -5.11
N ASN A 311 15.80 -11.04 -4.17
CA ASN A 311 16.34 -10.71 -2.86
C ASN A 311 15.24 -10.45 -1.82
N LYS A 312 15.63 -10.33 -0.54
CA LYS A 312 14.69 -10.13 0.58
C LYS A 312 13.96 -8.80 0.45
N THR A 313 14.66 -7.76 0.02
CA THR A 313 14.11 -6.40 -0.15
C THR A 313 12.96 -6.40 -1.15
N LYS A 314 13.16 -7.02 -2.33
CA LYS A 314 12.14 -7.16 -3.36
C LYS A 314 10.93 -7.95 -2.85
N ALA A 315 11.17 -9.03 -2.10
CA ALA A 315 10.11 -9.81 -1.47
C ALA A 315 9.30 -8.96 -0.45
N CYS A 316 9.95 -8.17 0.40
CA CYS A 316 9.28 -7.25 1.32
C CYS A 316 8.42 -6.19 0.59
N ILE A 317 8.93 -5.64 -0.51
CA ILE A 317 8.22 -4.65 -1.33
C ILE A 317 6.96 -5.28 -1.95
N LEU A 318 7.10 -6.45 -2.58
CA LEU A 318 5.97 -7.14 -3.20
C LEU A 318 4.96 -7.64 -2.17
N LEU A 319 5.42 -8.05 -0.99
CA LEU A 319 4.53 -8.37 0.13
C LEU A 319 3.72 -7.15 0.57
N MET A 320 4.32 -5.95 0.65
CA MET A 320 3.55 -4.72 0.88
C MET A 320 2.50 -4.51 -0.20
N GLY A 321 2.84 -4.74 -1.47
CA GLY A 321 1.89 -4.69 -2.58
C GLY A 321 0.70 -5.64 -2.40
N LEU A 322 0.98 -6.91 -2.12
CA LEU A 322 -0.03 -7.96 -1.92
C LEU A 322 -0.91 -7.70 -0.70
N ILE A 323 -0.35 -7.22 0.41
CA ILE A 323 -1.14 -6.89 1.61
C ILE A 323 -2.20 -5.81 1.29
N TYR A 324 -1.88 -4.83 0.45
CA TYR A 324 -2.86 -3.82 0.01
C TYR A 324 -3.84 -4.39 -1.01
N ALA A 325 -3.33 -5.11 -2.02
CA ALA A 325 -4.14 -5.72 -3.08
C ALA A 325 -5.21 -6.65 -2.51
N LEU A 326 -4.85 -7.47 -1.52
CA LEU A 326 -5.70 -8.50 -0.90
C LEU A 326 -6.34 -8.04 0.42
N ASN A 327 -6.17 -6.78 0.83
CA ASN A 327 -6.71 -6.25 2.09
C ASN A 327 -6.33 -7.08 3.34
N LEU A 328 -5.09 -7.53 3.41
CA LEU A 328 -4.60 -8.37 4.51
C LEU A 328 -4.13 -7.53 5.69
N GLU A 329 -4.18 -8.07 6.90
CA GLU A 329 -3.58 -7.41 8.07
C GLU A 329 -2.06 -7.56 8.09
N TYR A 330 -1.35 -6.61 8.70
CA TYR A 330 0.09 -6.77 8.93
C TYR A 330 0.36 -7.91 9.92
N PRO A 331 1.46 -8.67 9.74
CA PRO A 331 1.85 -9.69 10.69
C PRO A 331 1.98 -9.08 12.10
N PRO A 332 1.26 -9.59 13.11
CA PRO A 332 1.13 -8.92 14.41
C PRO A 332 2.46 -8.77 15.15
N LYS A 333 3.40 -9.69 14.90
CA LYS A 333 4.75 -9.71 15.48
C LYS A 333 5.73 -8.76 14.77
N LEU A 334 5.35 -8.22 13.61
CA LEU A 334 6.18 -7.33 12.78
C LEU A 334 5.55 -5.94 12.62
N LYS A 335 4.66 -5.56 13.54
CA LYS A 335 3.84 -4.35 13.44
C LYS A 335 4.65 -3.07 13.28
N ASN A 336 5.83 -2.95 13.90
CA ASN A 336 6.65 -1.74 13.80
C ASN A 336 7.42 -1.70 12.48
N THR A 337 7.90 -2.85 12.01
CA THR A 337 8.54 -2.97 10.70
C THR A 337 7.59 -2.57 9.58
N PHE A 338 6.38 -3.14 9.55
CA PHE A 338 5.38 -2.81 8.53
C PHE A 338 4.83 -1.37 8.67
N ASP A 339 4.75 -0.83 9.90
CA ASP A 339 4.42 0.59 10.11
C ASP A 339 5.54 1.52 9.59
N ALA A 340 6.81 1.13 9.72
CA ALA A 340 7.95 1.85 9.13
C ALA A 340 7.94 1.78 7.59
N PHE A 341 7.70 0.59 7.03
CA PHE A 341 7.56 0.40 5.58
C PHE A 341 6.47 1.30 5.00
N GLN A 342 5.28 1.29 5.61
CA GLN A 342 4.17 2.12 5.18
C GLN A 342 4.47 3.62 5.32
N LYS A 343 4.89 4.08 6.51
CA LYS A 343 4.85 5.50 6.84
C LYS A 343 6.16 6.25 6.61
N ILE A 344 7.30 5.54 6.62
CA ILE A 344 8.62 6.12 6.37
C ILE A 344 9.04 5.86 4.93
N PHE A 345 8.93 4.62 4.46
CA PHE A 345 9.45 4.25 3.12
C PHE A 345 8.44 4.45 1.99
N LEU A 346 7.14 4.32 2.27
CA LEU A 346 6.08 4.59 1.29
C LEU A 346 5.37 5.94 1.51
N GLU A 347 5.66 6.62 2.63
CA GLU A 347 5.05 7.89 3.04
C GLU A 347 3.51 7.88 3.05
N LEU A 348 2.90 6.70 3.21
CA LEU A 348 1.46 6.54 3.34
C LEU A 348 1.03 6.84 4.78
N GLU A 349 0.00 7.67 4.95
CA GLU A 349 -0.53 8.09 6.25
C GLU A 349 0.57 8.45 7.28
N PRO A 350 1.42 9.47 7.04
CA PRO A 350 2.56 9.79 7.92
C PRO A 350 2.14 10.32 9.30
N LYS A 351 0.82 10.42 9.56
CA LYS A 351 0.22 10.80 10.85
C LYS A 351 -0.07 9.51 11.64
N ARG A 352 0.16 9.51 12.95
CA ARG A 352 -0.10 8.36 13.87
C ARG A 352 0.87 7.17 13.72
N LEU A 353 2.18 7.44 13.70
CA LEU A 353 3.21 6.40 13.80
C LEU A 353 3.12 5.66 15.14
N LEU A 354 3.48 4.37 15.15
CA LEU A 354 3.71 3.65 16.41
C LEU A 354 4.89 4.29 17.15
N ASN A 355 4.85 4.30 18.49
CA ASN A 355 5.86 5.00 19.31
C ASN A 355 7.31 4.65 18.94
N LYS A 356 7.61 3.36 18.70
CA LYS A 356 8.96 2.93 18.28
C LYS A 356 9.36 3.50 16.92
N VAL A 357 8.41 3.56 15.98
CA VAL A 357 8.62 4.06 14.62
C VAL A 357 8.73 5.58 14.62
N GLN A 358 7.96 6.28 15.46
CA GLN A 358 8.10 7.73 15.67
C GLN A 358 9.49 8.07 16.22
N THR A 359 9.97 7.32 17.23
CA THR A 359 11.32 7.50 17.77
C THR A 359 12.39 7.27 16.71
N LEU A 360 12.24 6.25 15.86
CA LEU A 360 13.15 6.05 14.73
C LEU A 360 13.10 7.24 13.77
N ARG A 361 11.91 7.64 13.30
CA ARG A 361 11.72 8.76 12.38
C ARG A 361 12.40 10.03 12.88
N ASN A 362 12.25 10.36 14.17
CA ASN A 362 12.89 11.55 14.74
C ASN A 362 14.42 11.47 14.63
N LYS A 363 15.02 10.29 14.84
CA LYS A 363 16.46 10.07 14.67
C LYS A 363 16.90 10.06 13.21
N LEU A 364 16.00 9.79 12.27
CA LEU A 364 16.30 9.84 10.83
C LEU A 364 16.35 11.27 10.29
N LEU A 365 15.70 12.21 10.97
CA LEU A 365 15.62 13.63 10.57
C LEU A 365 16.64 14.54 11.27
N THR A 366 17.47 13.96 12.16
CA THR A 366 18.58 14.61 12.87
C THR A 366 19.90 14.08 12.34
#